data_AF-A0A257M3A5-F1
#
_entry.id   AF-A0A257M3A5-F1
#
_cell.length_a   1.000
_cell.length_b   1.000
_cell.length_c   1.000
_cell.angle_alpha   90.00
_cell.angle_beta   90.00
_cell.angle_gamma   90.00
#
_symmetry.space_group_name_H-M   'P 1'
#
loop_
_entity.id
_entity.type
_entity.pdbx_description
1 polymer ?
#
loop_
_entity_poly.entity_id
_entity_poly.type
_entity_poly.pdbx_seq_one_letter_code
_entity_poly.pdbx_strand_id
1 'polypeptide(L)'
;MADCCGLQAFDFSPIRIAAFIELQEVVSPVTDNLRVQLTLFKQECGAESGNGGGSISQGLFGRALTGSEVDSLVAELDYNLSRALDLKIESDAVRWRPIVPAD
;
A
#
# COMPACT_ATOMS: atom_id res chain seq x y z
N MET A 1 0.92 -27.78 7.50
CA MET A 1 -0.18 -26.81 7.69
C MET A 1 -0.01 -25.79 6.59
N ALA A 2 -1.05 -25.52 5.80
CA ALA A 2 -0.94 -24.68 4.61
C ALA A 2 -0.61 -23.22 5.00
N ASP A 3 0.39 -22.66 4.32
CA ASP A 3 0.77 -21.25 4.36
C ASP A 3 -0.37 -20.37 3.82
N CYS A 4 -1.41 -20.14 4.61
CA CYS A 4 -2.50 -19.21 4.27
C CYS A 4 -2.09 -17.73 4.37
N CYS A 5 -0.81 -17.43 4.64
CA CYS A 5 -0.34 -16.10 5.03
C CYS A 5 0.68 -15.50 4.04
N GLY A 6 0.76 -16.00 2.81
CA GLY A 6 1.62 -15.42 1.78
C GLY A 6 1.07 -14.10 1.21
N LEU A 7 1.85 -13.42 0.39
CA LEU A 7 1.45 -12.16 -0.29
C LEU A 7 0.10 -12.26 -1.02
N GLN A 8 -0.23 -13.47 -1.52
CA GLN A 8 -1.47 -13.76 -2.24
C GLN A 8 -2.74 -13.65 -1.37
N ALA A 9 -2.60 -13.65 -0.05
CA ALA A 9 -3.71 -13.44 0.89
C ALA A 9 -4.05 -11.94 1.06
N PHE A 10 -3.16 -11.04 0.64
CA PHE A 10 -3.36 -9.60 0.76
C PHE A 10 -3.96 -9.02 -0.53
N ASP A 11 -5.18 -8.49 -0.41
CA ASP A 11 -5.81 -7.72 -1.49
C ASP A 11 -5.44 -6.24 -1.32
N PHE A 12 -4.47 -5.79 -2.14
CA PHE A 12 -4.04 -4.39 -2.18
C PHE A 12 -4.93 -3.52 -3.08
N SER A 13 -6.19 -3.92 -3.31
CA SER A 13 -7.15 -3.13 -4.07
C SER A 13 -7.26 -1.69 -3.55
N PRO A 14 -7.25 -0.69 -4.44
CA PRO A 14 -7.34 0.71 -4.07
C PRO A 14 -8.63 1.04 -3.30
N ILE A 15 -9.72 0.30 -3.53
CA ILE A 15 -10.98 0.49 -2.81
C ILE A 15 -10.82 0.12 -1.34
N ARG A 16 -10.15 -1.00 -1.05
CA ARG A 16 -9.92 -1.44 0.35
C ARG A 16 -9.00 -0.49 1.07
N ILE A 17 -7.95 -0.03 0.40
CA ILE A 17 -7.01 0.95 0.95
C ILE A 17 -7.75 2.26 1.25
N ALA A 18 -8.58 2.75 0.32
CA ALA A 18 -9.37 3.98 0.53
C ALA A 18 -10.32 3.86 1.73
N ALA A 19 -11.02 2.73 1.85
CA ALA A 19 -11.89 2.46 2.99
C ALA A 19 -11.11 2.42 4.32
N PHE A 20 -9.91 1.82 4.33
CA PHE A 20 -9.03 1.82 5.51
C PHE A 20 -8.57 3.22 5.89
N ILE A 21 -8.13 4.03 4.92
CA ILE A 21 -7.71 5.42 5.13
C ILE A 21 -8.86 6.24 5.73
N GLU A 22 -10.07 6.08 5.20
CA GLU A 22 -11.27 6.76 5.71
C GLU A 22 -11.58 6.35 7.16
N LEU A 23 -11.55 5.05 7.47
CA LEU A 23 -11.85 4.54 8.81
C LEU A 23 -10.83 4.96 9.87
N GLN A 24 -9.57 5.07 9.49
CA GLN A 24 -8.48 5.40 10.42
C GLN A 24 -8.21 6.91 10.52
N GLU A 25 -8.99 7.73 9.79
CA GLU A 25 -8.76 9.18 9.64
C GLU A 25 -7.29 9.49 9.28
N VAL A 26 -6.68 8.60 8.48
CA VAL A 26 -5.25 8.66 8.19
C VAL A 26 -4.97 9.92 7.37
N VAL A 27 -4.27 10.85 8.00
CA VAL A 27 -3.84 12.12 7.41
C VAL A 27 -2.58 11.94 6.55
N SER A 28 -2.36 12.90 5.64
CA SER A 28 -1.24 12.99 4.68
C SER A 28 0.16 12.59 5.18
N PRO A 29 0.59 12.83 6.45
CA PRO A 29 1.93 12.45 6.89
C PRO A 29 2.19 10.94 6.87
N VAL A 30 1.13 10.13 7.02
CA VAL A 30 1.25 8.66 7.07
C VAL A 30 1.42 8.09 5.67
N THR A 31 0.71 8.63 4.67
CA THR A 31 0.82 8.19 3.27
C THR A 31 2.18 8.55 2.67
N ASP A 32 2.73 9.71 3.04
CA ASP A 32 4.08 10.10 2.63
C ASP A 32 5.15 9.22 3.28
N ASN A 33 4.97 8.88 4.57
CA ASN A 33 5.85 7.94 5.26
C ASN A 33 5.81 6.54 4.62
N LEU A 34 4.63 6.04 4.26
CA LEU A 34 4.49 4.77 3.54
C LEU A 34 5.24 4.77 2.21
N ARG A 35 5.19 5.85 1.43
CA ARG A 35 5.96 5.98 0.18
C ARG A 35 7.46 5.98 0.42
N VAL A 36 7.92 6.65 1.47
CA VAL A 36 9.34 6.60 1.88
C VAL A 36 9.72 5.16 2.26
N GLN A 37 8.90 4.46 3.03
CA GLN A 37 9.15 3.06 3.40
C GLN A 37 9.20 2.14 2.18
N LEU A 38 8.27 2.30 1.23
CA LEU A 38 8.28 1.54 -0.04
C LEU A 38 9.54 1.81 -0.87
N THR A 39 10.01 3.06 -0.88
CA THR A 39 11.24 3.46 -1.58
C THR A 39 12.48 2.82 -0.94
N LEU A 40 12.59 2.89 0.39
CA LEU A 40 13.69 2.26 1.14
C LEU A 40 13.67 0.74 0.93
N PHE A 41 12.50 0.11 1.01
CA PHE A 41 12.32 -1.31 0.76
C PHE A 41 12.78 -1.70 -0.66
N LYS A 42 12.43 -0.90 -1.68
CA LYS A 42 12.90 -1.08 -3.05
C LYS A 42 14.42 -0.94 -3.17
N GLN A 43 15.02 0.03 -2.49
CA GLN A 43 16.48 0.21 -2.52
C GLN A 43 17.23 -0.96 -1.88
N GLU A 44 16.70 -1.51 -0.80
CA GLU A 44 17.32 -2.61 -0.06
C GLU A 44 17.13 -3.96 -0.75
N CYS A 45 15.94 -4.20 -1.33
CA CYS A 45 15.52 -5.51 -1.80
C CYS A 45 15.19 -5.61 -3.29
N GLY A 46 15.11 -4.49 -4.01
CA GLY A 46 14.79 -4.42 -5.44
C GLY A 46 15.92 -4.91 -6.35
N ALA A 47 15.69 -4.87 -7.67
CA ALA A 47 16.64 -5.42 -8.65
C ALA A 47 17.97 -4.67 -8.69
N GLU A 48 17.97 -3.38 -8.36
CA GLU A 48 19.16 -2.52 -8.34
C GLU A 48 19.92 -2.57 -7.00
N SER A 49 19.50 -3.41 -6.04
CA SER A 49 20.18 -3.46 -4.76
C SER A 49 21.60 -4.01 -4.93
N GLY A 50 22.59 -3.26 -4.42
CA GLY A 50 24.02 -3.56 -4.57
C GLY A 50 24.47 -4.89 -3.95
N ASN A 51 23.57 -5.57 -3.22
CA ASN A 51 23.77 -6.91 -2.67
C ASN A 51 23.25 -8.04 -3.60
N GLY A 52 22.95 -7.74 -4.86
CA GLY A 52 22.57 -8.75 -5.87
C GLY A 52 21.11 -9.18 -5.80
N GLY A 53 20.20 -8.30 -5.39
CA GLY A 53 18.78 -8.63 -5.21
C GLY A 53 18.58 -9.54 -4.01
N GLY A 54 18.64 -8.96 -2.81
CA GLY A 54 18.46 -9.70 -1.56
C GLY A 54 17.14 -10.47 -1.55
N SER A 55 17.22 -11.80 -1.59
CA SER A 55 16.06 -12.68 -1.40
C SER A 55 15.42 -12.37 -0.04
N ILE A 56 14.24 -11.76 -0.05
CA ILE A 56 13.50 -11.55 1.19
C ILE A 56 13.04 -12.92 1.69
N SER A 57 13.37 -13.25 2.94
CA SER A 57 13.11 -14.59 3.48
C SER A 57 11.63 -14.95 3.46
N GLN A 58 11.36 -16.26 3.34
CA GLN A 58 10.02 -16.83 3.21
C GLN A 58 9.05 -16.46 4.34
N GLY A 59 9.55 -15.99 5.50
CA GLY A 59 8.72 -15.74 6.68
C GLY A 59 7.62 -14.70 6.50
N LEU A 60 7.85 -13.64 5.70
CA LEU A 60 6.86 -12.58 5.46
C LEU A 60 5.97 -12.84 4.24
N PHE A 61 6.49 -13.53 3.24
CA PHE A 61 5.86 -13.63 1.92
C PHE A 61 5.41 -15.03 1.55
N GLY A 62 5.68 -16.04 2.38
CA GLY A 62 5.46 -17.47 2.10
C GLY A 62 6.39 -18.03 1.01
N ARG A 63 7.17 -17.18 0.34
CA ARG A 63 8.19 -17.54 -0.64
C ARG A 63 9.28 -16.46 -0.69
N ALA A 64 10.45 -16.83 -1.22
CA ALA A 64 11.43 -15.82 -1.59
C ALA A 64 10.92 -15.00 -2.77
N LEU A 65 11.17 -13.70 -2.74
CA LEU A 65 10.92 -12.78 -3.86
C LEU A 65 12.27 -12.44 -4.51
N THR A 66 12.29 -12.38 -5.84
CA THR A 66 13.41 -11.79 -6.57
C THR A 66 13.36 -10.26 -6.47
N GLY A 67 14.48 -9.59 -6.73
CA GLY A 67 14.50 -8.11 -6.75
C GLY A 67 13.51 -7.50 -7.75
N SER A 68 13.30 -8.14 -8.91
CA SER A 68 12.31 -7.67 -9.89
C SER A 68 10.86 -7.87 -9.43
N GLU A 69 10.59 -8.94 -8.65
CA GLU A 69 9.29 -9.14 -8.03
C GLU A 69 9.02 -8.12 -6.92
N VAL A 70 10.06 -7.75 -6.15
CA VAL A 70 9.98 -6.65 -5.18
C VAL A 70 9.68 -5.32 -5.88
N ASP A 71 10.37 -5.01 -6.98
CA ASP A 71 10.12 -3.79 -7.74
C ASP A 71 8.69 -3.73 -8.27
N SER A 72 8.17 -4.86 -8.77
CA SER A 72 6.81 -4.97 -9.28
C SER A 72 5.77 -4.79 -8.17
N LEU A 73 6.00 -5.41 -7.00
CA LEU A 73 5.16 -5.26 -5.83
C LEU A 73 5.12 -3.80 -5.34
N VAL A 74 6.29 -3.16 -5.22
CA VAL A 74 6.36 -1.74 -4.81
C VAL A 74 5.61 -0.84 -5.79
N ALA A 75 5.75 -1.07 -7.09
CA ALA A 75 5.03 -0.32 -8.11
C ALA A 75 3.50 -0.50 -8.02
N GLU A 76 3.04 -1.73 -7.78
CA GLU A 76 1.61 -2.01 -7.57
C GLU A 76 1.08 -1.30 -6.31
N LEU A 77 1.81 -1.37 -5.20
CA LEU A 77 1.43 -0.73 -3.94
C LEU A 77 1.36 0.80 -4.06
N ASP A 78 2.35 1.43 -4.70
CA ASP A 78 2.35 2.88 -4.89
C ASP A 78 1.23 3.34 -5.85
N TYR A 79 0.99 2.58 -6.93
CA TYR A 79 -0.13 2.83 -7.83
C TYR A 79 -1.48 2.74 -7.08
N ASN A 80 -1.71 1.64 -6.36
CA ASN A 80 -2.97 1.43 -5.65
C ASN A 80 -3.16 2.42 -4.50
N LEU A 81 -2.10 2.82 -3.78
CA LEU A 81 -2.15 3.87 -2.77
C LEU A 81 -2.55 5.22 -3.38
N SER A 82 -1.98 5.56 -4.52
CA SER A 82 -2.31 6.80 -5.25
C SER A 82 -3.78 6.81 -5.67
N ARG A 83 -4.26 5.71 -6.26
CA ARG A 83 -5.67 5.56 -6.65
C ARG A 83 -6.63 5.57 -5.46
N ALA A 84 -6.22 5.02 -4.32
CA ALA A 84 -7.00 5.07 -3.09
C ALA A 84 -7.20 6.50 -2.57
N LEU A 85 -6.16 7.33 -2.63
CA LEU A 85 -6.23 8.74 -2.25
C LEU A 85 -7.16 9.53 -3.19
N ASP A 86 -7.05 9.29 -4.50
CA ASP A 86 -7.96 9.89 -5.48
C ASP A 86 -9.43 9.53 -5.18
N LEU A 87 -9.72 8.25 -4.94
CA LEU A 87 -11.06 7.78 -4.60
C LEU A 87 -11.60 8.43 -3.32
N LYS A 88 -10.74 8.62 -2.31
CA LYS A 88 -11.13 9.31 -1.08
C LYS A 88 -11.52 10.76 -1.37
N ILE A 89 -10.69 11.48 -2.14
CA ILE A 89 -10.94 12.88 -2.52
C ILE A 89 -12.25 12.99 -3.30
N GLU A 90 -12.46 12.11 -4.30
CA GLU A 90 -13.69 12.05 -5.09
C GLU A 90 -14.92 11.77 -4.20
N SER A 91 -14.81 10.81 -3.29
CA SER A 91 -15.88 10.48 -2.33
C SER A 91 -16.19 11.64 -1.39
N ASP A 92 -15.17 12.32 -0.84
CA ASP A 92 -15.33 13.47 0.05
C ASP A 92 -16.01 14.65 -0.66
N ALA A 93 -15.74 14.84 -1.95
CA ALA A 93 -16.33 15.91 -2.76
C ALA A 93 -17.85 15.73 -3.00
N VAL A 94 -18.33 14.48 -3.04
CA VAL A 94 -19.75 14.16 -3.26
C VAL A 94 -20.48 13.69 -1.99
N ARG A 95 -19.79 13.69 -0.84
CA ARG A 95 -20.33 13.20 0.43
C ARG A 95 -21.56 14.00 0.83
N TRP A 96 -22.67 13.30 1.04
CA TRP A 96 -23.87 13.92 1.59
C TRP A 96 -23.61 14.49 2.97
N ARG A 97 -23.95 15.77 3.18
CA ARG A 97 -23.87 16.45 4.47
C ARG A 97 -25.27 16.94 4.85
N PRO A 98 -25.83 16.54 6.01
CA PRO A 98 -27.09 17.09 6.47
C PRO A 98 -26.93 18.59 6.72
N ILE A 99 -27.87 19.38 6.22
CA ILE A 99 -27.96 20.80 6.59
C ILE A 99 -28.45 20.83 8.04
N VAL A 100 -27.57 21.19 8.96
CA VAL A 100 -27.94 21.47 10.35
C VAL A 100 -28.39 22.93 10.40
N PRO A 101 -29.65 23.24 10.74
CA PRO A 101 -30.09 24.62 10.95
C PRO A 101 -29.27 25.24 12.08
N ALA A 102 -28.80 26.48 11.90
CA ALA A 102 -28.19 27.24 12.97
C ALA A 102 -29.29 27.68 13.95
N ASP A 103 -29.17 27.29 15.22
CA ASP A 103 -30.00 27.80 16.32
C ASP A 103 -29.70 29.29 16.60
#